data_AF-A0A945U9B1-F1
#
_entry.id   AF-A0A945U9B1-F1
#
_cell.length_a   1.000
_cell.length_b   1.000
_cell.length_c   1.000
_cell.angle_alpha   90.00
_cell.angle_beta   90.00
_cell.angle_gamma   90.00
#
_symmetry.space_group_name_H-M   'P 1'
#
loop_
_entity.id
_entity.type
_entity.pdbx_description
1 polymer ?
#
loop_
_entity_poly.entity_id
_entity_poly.type
_entity_poly.pdbx_seq_one_letter_code
_entity_poly.pdbx_strand_id
1 'polypeptide(L)'
;MESRPMNILVIRSATRILNQTLLSLKKEFPESKITVLAPESVQAAVEQDPLIDEVLTITDQRRMSVASYGKENILRLRERNFDLAVALYNIDHGLGYSNIDLLACASTPKEVRGYNSRGSFVKLDSAKAMRKAIMEKTTFFWLAVNYVATAFLFFIITLALIGEWGVRKLFGKKPSSLADKSYQTSSPSMREQDKAITQP
;
A
#
# COMPACT_ATOMS: atom_id res chain seq x y z
N MET A 1 27.24 34.56 24.22
CA MET A 1 25.85 34.36 23.77
C MET A 1 25.50 32.92 24.08
N GLU A 2 24.78 32.68 25.18
CA GLU A 2 24.23 31.34 25.41
C GLU A 2 23.24 31.03 24.30
N SER A 3 23.55 30.01 23.49
CA SER A 3 22.62 29.51 22.49
C SER A 3 21.44 28.89 23.22
N ARG A 4 20.23 29.40 22.98
CA ARG A 4 19.01 28.81 23.54
C ARG A 4 18.97 27.29 23.29
N PRO A 5 18.46 26.50 24.26
CA PRO A 5 18.14 25.08 24.07
C PRO A 5 17.43 24.81 22.75
N MET A 6 17.90 23.82 21.99
CA MET A 6 17.27 23.43 20.74
C MET A 6 15.96 22.70 21.04
N ASN A 7 14.85 23.12 20.43
CA ASN A 7 13.57 22.43 20.60
C ASN A 7 13.37 21.41 19.47
N ILE A 8 13.35 20.12 19.79
CA ILE A 8 13.40 19.02 18.82
C ILE A 8 12.13 18.19 18.90
N LEU A 9 11.47 17.99 17.75
CA LEU A 9 10.37 17.03 17.60
C LEU A 9 10.91 15.73 16.99
N VAL A 10 10.68 14.59 17.63
CA VAL A 10 11.00 13.27 17.07
C VAL A 10 9.70 12.52 16.81
N ILE A 11 9.44 12.16 15.56
CA ILE A 11 8.26 11.40 15.17
C ILE A 11 8.61 9.92 15.09
N ARG A 12 8.07 9.16 16.04
CA ARG A 12 8.31 7.73 16.18
C ARG A 12 7.17 6.94 15.56
N SER A 13 7.34 6.53 14.31
CA SER A 13 6.42 5.59 13.64
C SER A 13 6.72 4.10 13.94
N ALA A 14 7.94 3.78 14.37
CA ALA A 14 8.39 2.40 14.66
C ALA A 14 9.47 2.37 15.76
N THR A 15 9.74 1.18 16.30
CA THR A 15 10.38 1.00 17.61
C THR A 15 11.91 0.94 17.62
N ARG A 16 12.58 0.48 16.55
CA ARG A 16 13.96 -0.06 16.64
C ARG A 16 15.12 0.97 16.71
N ILE A 17 14.93 2.27 16.42
CA ILE A 17 16.05 3.25 16.34
C ILE A 17 15.94 4.44 17.28
N LEU A 18 14.83 4.56 18.03
CA LEU A 18 14.58 5.74 18.85
C LEU A 18 15.78 6.04 19.76
N ASN A 19 16.24 5.06 20.54
CA ASN A 19 17.28 5.26 21.55
C ASN A 19 18.60 5.72 20.95
N GLN A 20 19.04 5.12 19.83
CA GLN A 20 20.28 5.53 19.16
C GLN A 20 20.16 6.95 18.60
N THR A 21 19.00 7.30 18.02
CA THR A 21 18.75 8.66 17.53
C THR A 21 18.72 9.67 18.68
N LEU A 22 18.07 9.36 19.80
CA LEU A 22 18.06 10.23 20.99
C LEU A 22 19.47 10.48 21.53
N LEU A 23 20.29 9.43 21.65
CA LEU A 23 21.69 9.57 22.06
C LEU A 23 22.50 10.44 21.09
N SER A 24 22.31 10.25 19.79
CA SER A 24 22.98 11.07 18.77
C SER A 24 22.54 12.53 18.85
N LEU A 25 21.25 12.80 19.05
CA LEU A 25 20.69 14.14 19.17
C LEU A 25 21.18 14.84 20.43
N LYS A 26 21.21 14.17 21.59
CA LYS A 26 21.77 14.73 22.82
C LYS A 26 23.28 14.92 22.73
N LYS A 27 23.99 14.11 21.94
CA LYS A 27 25.42 14.35 21.68
C LYS A 27 25.66 15.59 20.80
N GLU A 28 24.82 15.81 19.79
CA GLU A 28 24.91 16.97 18.90
C GLU A 28 24.38 18.25 19.58
N PHE A 29 23.33 18.11 20.40
CA PHE A 29 22.63 19.18 21.10
C PHE A 29 22.40 18.80 22.58
N PRO A 30 23.42 18.93 23.46
CA PRO A 30 23.36 18.49 24.86
C PRO A 30 22.17 19.05 25.65
N GLU A 31 21.93 20.35 25.51
CA GLU A 31 20.87 21.08 26.21
C GLU A 31 19.53 21.06 25.45
N SER A 32 19.34 20.17 24.47
CA SER A 32 18.09 20.15 23.68
C SER A 32 16.90 19.67 24.50
N LYS A 33 15.72 20.24 24.22
CA LYS A 33 14.43 19.69 24.66
C LYS A 33 13.92 18.76 23.57
N ILE A 34 13.68 17.50 23.89
CA ILE A 34 13.18 16.49 22.96
C ILE A 34 11.74 16.15 23.29
N THR A 35 10.84 16.47 22.35
CA THR A 35 9.44 16.05 22.35
C THR A 35 9.28 14.88 21.38
N VAL A 36 8.71 13.76 21.84
CA VAL A 36 8.45 12.59 20.99
C VAL A 36 6.97 12.49 20.66
N LEU A 37 6.63 12.46 19.37
CA LEU A 37 5.30 12.11 18.89
C LEU A 37 5.24 10.60 18.60
N ALA A 38 4.42 9.87 19.36
CA ALA A 38 4.30 8.42 19.28
C ALA A 38 2.83 7.95 19.35
N PRO A 39 2.52 6.72 18.90
CA PRO A 39 1.19 6.13 19.10
C PRO A 39 0.82 6.00 20.60
N GLU A 40 -0.46 6.13 20.93
CA GLU A 40 -0.98 6.00 22.31
C GLU A 40 -0.55 4.68 22.97
N SER A 41 -0.62 3.56 22.22
CA SER A 41 -0.22 2.22 22.67
C SER A 41 1.21 2.12 23.21
N VAL A 42 2.09 3.04 22.84
CA VAL A 42 3.50 3.02 23.26
C VAL A 42 3.88 4.19 24.16
N GLN A 43 2.95 5.05 24.53
CA GLN A 43 3.20 6.25 25.35
C GLN A 43 3.96 5.91 26.64
N ALA A 44 3.43 4.98 27.44
CA ALA A 44 4.01 4.62 28.74
C ALA A 44 5.46 4.10 28.63
N ALA A 45 5.79 3.40 27.54
CA ALA A 45 7.15 2.91 27.31
C ALA A 45 8.11 4.02 26.86
N VAL A 46 7.59 5.05 26.19
CA VAL A 46 8.39 6.21 25.75
C VAL A 46 8.63 7.16 26.91
N GLU A 47 7.63 7.40 27.75
CA GLU A 47 7.74 8.29 28.93
C GLU A 47 8.78 7.83 29.96
N GLN A 48 9.17 6.55 29.95
CA GLN A 48 10.21 6.01 30.82
C GLN A 48 11.64 6.33 30.36
N ASP A 49 11.83 6.82 29.14
CA ASP A 49 13.18 7.12 28.63
C ASP A 49 13.69 8.46 29.20
N PRO A 50 14.84 8.48 29.91
CA PRO A 50 15.35 9.67 30.56
C PRO A 50 15.83 10.76 29.59
N LEU A 51 15.97 10.44 28.29
CA LEU A 51 16.40 11.41 27.27
C LEU A 51 15.23 12.20 26.67
N ILE A 52 14.00 11.86 27.05
CA ILE A 52 12.77 12.45 26.52
C ILE A 52 12.17 13.41 27.54
N ASP A 53 11.92 14.64 27.11
CA ASP A 53 11.37 15.69 27.96
C ASP A 53 9.83 15.74 27.91
N GLU A 54 9.24 15.35 26.79
CA GLU A 54 7.79 15.38 26.59
C GLU A 54 7.34 14.32 25.58
N VAL A 55 6.19 13.71 25.84
CA VAL A 55 5.56 12.76 24.90
C VAL A 55 4.23 13.33 24.44
N LEU A 56 4.06 13.39 23.12
CA LEU A 56 2.78 13.65 22.47
C LEU A 56 2.27 12.36 21.87
N THR A 57 0.95 12.19 21.93
CA THR A 57 0.31 10.99 21.42
C THR A 57 -0.46 11.25 20.13
N ILE A 58 -0.53 10.22 19.30
CA ILE A 58 -1.48 10.11 18.19
C ILE A 58 -2.27 8.82 18.39
N THR A 59 -3.57 8.88 18.10
CA THR A 59 -4.44 7.71 18.17
C THR A 59 -3.85 6.53 17.40
N ASP A 60 -4.02 5.32 17.94
CA ASP A 60 -3.57 4.06 17.34
C ASP A 60 -4.39 3.72 16.08
N GLN A 61 -4.14 4.45 14.99
CA GLN A 61 -4.68 4.16 13.67
C GLN A 61 -3.66 3.41 12.81
N ARG A 62 -4.13 2.74 11.75
CA ARG A 62 -3.27 1.93 10.87
C ARG A 62 -2.02 2.66 10.36
N ARG A 63 -2.05 3.99 10.22
CA ARG A 63 -0.92 4.80 9.71
C ARG A 63 -0.88 6.18 10.34
N MET A 64 0.32 6.63 10.75
CA MET A 64 0.55 8.01 11.18
C MET A 64 0.64 8.93 9.96
N SER A 65 -0.18 9.99 9.94
CA SER A 65 -0.22 10.97 8.86
C SER A 65 -0.76 12.31 9.36
N VAL A 66 -0.61 13.36 8.55
CA VAL A 66 -1.25 14.66 8.81
C VAL A 66 -2.77 14.53 8.94
N ALA A 67 -3.40 13.65 8.15
CA ALA A 67 -4.83 13.45 8.18
C ALA A 67 -5.30 12.76 9.47
N SER A 68 -4.59 11.71 9.90
CA SER A 68 -4.93 10.97 11.13
C SER A 68 -4.64 11.76 12.40
N TYR A 69 -3.63 12.65 12.37
CA TYR A 69 -3.33 13.49 13.53
C TYR A 69 -4.33 14.64 13.69
N GLY A 70 -4.93 15.11 12.59
CA GLY A 70 -5.98 16.12 12.60
C GLY A 70 -5.45 17.56 12.61
N LYS A 71 -6.23 18.47 12.02
CA LYS A 71 -5.84 19.87 11.78
C LYS A 71 -5.51 20.63 13.07
N GLU A 72 -6.31 20.43 14.12
CA GLU A 72 -6.12 21.11 15.41
C GLU A 72 -4.79 20.72 16.06
N ASN A 73 -4.46 19.43 16.06
CA ASN A 73 -3.20 18.97 16.63
C ASN A 73 -1.99 19.42 15.81
N ILE A 74 -2.13 19.52 14.48
CA ILE A 74 -1.10 20.12 13.61
C ILE A 74 -0.88 21.59 13.97
N LEU A 75 -1.95 22.36 14.19
CA LEU A 75 -1.83 23.76 14.62
C LEU A 75 -1.08 23.86 15.95
N ARG A 76 -1.42 23.01 16.93
CA ARG A 76 -0.71 22.92 18.21
C ARG A 76 0.78 22.55 18.04
N LEU A 77 1.13 21.68 17.09
CA LEU A 77 2.53 21.38 16.79
C LEU A 77 3.28 22.59 16.23
N ARG A 78 2.63 23.41 15.40
CA ARG A 78 3.24 24.64 14.84
C ARG A 78 3.48 25.69 15.90
N GLU A 79 2.53 25.86 16.83
CA GLU A 79 2.63 26.80 17.96
C GLU A 79 3.83 26.49 18.88
N ARG A 80 4.30 25.25 18.89
CA ARG A 80 5.47 24.83 19.67
C ARG A 80 6.82 25.27 19.08
N ASN A 81 6.85 25.78 17.85
CA ASN A 81 8.04 26.39 17.23
C ASN A 81 9.31 25.51 17.33
N PHE A 82 9.24 24.28 16.84
CA PHE A 82 10.39 23.37 16.83
C PHE A 82 11.53 23.88 15.94
N ASP A 83 12.76 23.77 16.40
CA ASP A 83 13.95 24.06 15.60
C ASP A 83 14.24 22.94 14.62
N LEU A 84 14.08 21.69 15.06
CA LEU A 84 14.35 20.49 14.27
C LEU A 84 13.19 19.51 14.42
N ALA A 85 12.71 18.94 13.30
CA ALA A 85 11.87 17.75 13.32
C ALA A 85 12.61 16.56 12.72
N VAL A 86 12.48 15.41 13.37
CA VAL A 86 13.14 14.16 13.03
C VAL A 86 12.09 13.12 12.67
N ALA A 87 12.11 12.67 11.41
CA ALA A 87 11.29 11.57 10.92
C ALA A 87 12.11 10.26 10.97
N LEU A 88 11.72 9.34 11.85
CA LEU A 88 12.39 8.04 11.96
C LEU A 88 11.96 7.09 10.82
N TYR A 89 12.93 6.34 10.26
CA TYR A 89 12.74 5.27 9.26
C TYR A 89 12.32 5.65 7.85
N ASN A 90 12.24 6.92 7.49
CA ASN A 90 11.65 7.27 6.20
C ASN A 90 12.64 7.28 5.00
N ILE A 91 13.95 7.10 5.22
CA ILE A 91 14.96 7.22 4.14
C ILE A 91 15.42 5.89 3.52
N ASP A 92 15.24 4.74 4.18
CA ASP A 92 15.80 3.45 3.68
C ASP A 92 14.90 2.77 2.64
N HIS A 93 13.60 3.04 2.62
CA HIS A 93 12.65 2.37 1.75
C HIS A 93 11.74 3.39 1.08
N GLY A 94 11.93 3.59 -0.23
CA GLY A 94 11.23 4.59 -1.05
C GLY A 94 9.69 4.48 -1.07
N LEU A 95 9.10 3.50 -0.38
CA LEU A 95 7.66 3.24 -0.26
C LEU A 95 7.24 2.77 1.15
N GLY A 96 8.12 2.81 2.16
CA GLY A 96 7.93 2.10 3.45
C GLY A 96 7.69 2.99 4.67
N TYR A 97 6.69 2.59 5.48
CA TYR A 97 6.30 3.05 6.82
C TYR A 97 5.98 4.53 7.01
N SER A 98 4.71 4.87 6.72
CA SER A 98 4.04 6.13 7.10
C SER A 98 4.75 7.38 6.59
N ASN A 99 4.09 8.20 5.77
CA ASN A 99 4.64 9.50 5.31
C ASN A 99 4.72 10.53 6.45
N ILE A 100 5.45 10.19 7.50
CA ILE A 100 5.69 11.03 8.65
C ILE A 100 6.63 12.19 8.31
N ASP A 101 7.31 12.15 7.15
CA ASP A 101 7.99 13.33 6.59
C ASP A 101 7.03 14.49 6.41
N LEU A 102 5.86 14.22 5.82
CA LEU A 102 4.87 15.26 5.62
C LEU A 102 4.33 15.75 6.97
N LEU A 103 4.22 14.86 7.96
CA LEU A 103 3.84 15.22 9.33
C LEU A 103 4.90 16.09 10.00
N ALA A 104 6.18 15.76 9.84
CA ALA A 104 7.33 16.54 10.32
C ALA A 104 7.44 17.90 9.61
N CYS A 105 7.21 17.95 8.31
CA CYS A 105 7.13 19.21 7.58
C CYS A 105 5.92 20.04 7.99
N ALA A 106 4.79 19.40 8.31
CA ALA A 106 3.56 20.09 8.68
C ALA A 106 3.65 20.79 10.05
N SER A 107 4.60 20.42 10.92
CA SER A 107 4.90 21.16 12.16
C SER A 107 5.77 22.40 11.95
N THR A 108 6.13 22.72 10.70
CA THR A 108 6.89 23.92 10.28
C THR A 108 8.16 24.19 11.11
N PRO A 109 9.06 23.21 11.29
CA PRO A 109 10.32 23.45 11.97
C PRO A 109 11.30 24.21 11.07
N LYS A 110 12.40 24.72 11.64
CA LYS A 110 13.48 25.34 10.84
C LYS A 110 14.22 24.32 9.97
N GLU A 111 14.38 23.10 10.47
CA GLU A 111 14.98 21.99 9.74
C GLU A 111 14.18 20.69 9.92
N VAL A 112 14.15 19.85 8.89
CA VAL A 112 13.59 18.50 8.95
C VAL A 112 14.66 17.49 8.54
N ARG A 113 14.88 16.45 9.35
CA ARG A 113 15.82 15.35 9.06
C ARG A 113 15.10 14.00 9.08
N GLY A 114 15.38 13.17 8.08
CA GLY A 114 14.94 11.78 8.04
C GLY A 114 16.10 10.87 8.44
N TYR A 115 15.91 10.00 9.43
CA TYR A 115 16.95 9.07 9.90
C TYR A 115 16.68 7.65 9.44
N ASN A 116 17.74 6.90 9.10
CA ASN A 116 17.65 5.48 8.83
C ASN A 116 17.87 4.60 10.05
N SER A 117 17.65 3.31 9.82
CA SER A 117 17.99 2.22 10.73
C SER A 117 19.45 2.22 11.23
N ARG A 118 20.36 2.85 10.48
CA ARG A 118 21.80 2.94 10.79
C ARG A 118 22.19 4.24 11.49
N GLY A 119 21.24 5.16 11.73
CA GLY A 119 21.48 6.44 12.40
C GLY A 119 22.06 7.54 11.50
N SER A 120 22.29 7.29 10.21
CA SER A 120 22.59 8.37 9.25
C SER A 120 21.31 9.12 8.87
N PHE A 121 21.45 10.42 8.59
CA PHE A 121 20.32 11.28 8.26
C PHE A 121 20.43 11.92 6.89
N VAL A 122 19.28 12.27 6.33
CA VAL A 122 19.16 13.10 5.13
C VAL A 122 18.26 14.27 5.46
N LYS A 123 18.61 15.47 4.99
CA LYS A 123 17.74 16.64 5.11
C LYS A 123 16.52 16.45 4.21
N LEU A 124 15.34 16.57 4.81
CA LEU A 124 14.07 16.42 4.12
C LEU A 124 13.60 17.79 3.62
N ASP A 125 13.04 17.78 2.41
CA ASP A 125 12.47 18.93 1.75
C ASP A 125 10.94 18.78 1.68
N SER A 126 10.23 19.84 2.04
CA SER A 126 8.76 19.85 2.08
C SER A 126 8.16 19.60 0.69
N ALA A 127 8.79 20.09 -0.38
CA ALA A 127 8.34 19.85 -1.75
C ALA A 127 8.46 18.37 -2.12
N LYS A 128 9.57 17.72 -1.75
CA LYS A 128 9.76 16.28 -1.95
C LYS A 128 8.76 15.46 -1.13
N ALA A 129 8.53 15.82 0.13
CA ALA A 129 7.55 15.15 0.99
C ALA A 129 6.13 15.26 0.43
N MET A 130 5.74 16.43 -0.07
CA MET A 130 4.43 16.63 -0.70
C MET A 130 4.30 15.83 -2.00
N ARG A 131 5.33 15.84 -2.86
CA ARG A 131 5.34 15.05 -4.10
C ARG A 131 5.22 13.55 -3.81
N LYS A 132 5.93 13.05 -2.79
CA LYS A 132 5.83 11.65 -2.33
C LYS A 132 4.38 11.32 -1.93
N ALA A 133 3.75 12.17 -1.11
CA ALA A 133 2.38 11.97 -0.66
C ALA A 133 1.34 12.01 -1.80
N ILE A 134 1.53 12.89 -2.80
CA ILE A 134 0.67 12.94 -3.99
C ILE A 134 0.84 11.67 -4.82
N MET A 135 2.09 11.25 -5.03
CA MET A 135 2.40 10.09 -5.85
C MET A 135 1.72 8.83 -5.32
N GLU A 136 1.78 8.57 -4.01
CA GLU A 136 1.08 7.45 -3.40
C GLU A 136 -0.44 7.47 -3.65
N LYS A 137 -1.09 8.62 -3.49
CA LYS A 137 -2.53 8.74 -3.76
C LYS A 137 -2.85 8.50 -5.23
N THR A 138 -2.02 9.01 -6.14
CA THR A 138 -2.19 8.78 -7.57
C THR A 138 -1.94 7.33 -7.99
N THR A 139 -1.03 6.61 -7.32
CA THR A 139 -0.82 5.17 -7.56
C THR A 139 -2.08 4.36 -7.24
N PHE A 140 -2.75 4.66 -6.13
CA PHE A 140 -4.05 4.03 -5.81
C PHE A 140 -5.13 4.38 -6.82
N PHE A 141 -5.16 5.62 -7.32
CA PHE A 141 -6.09 6.02 -8.37
C PHE A 141 -5.88 5.22 -9.66
N TRP A 142 -4.64 5.11 -10.14
CA TRP A 142 -4.31 4.31 -11.32
C TRP A 142 -4.62 2.83 -11.14
N LEU A 143 -4.38 2.29 -9.94
CA LEU A 143 -4.76 0.92 -9.60
C LEU A 143 -6.28 0.71 -9.70
N ALA A 144 -7.08 1.65 -9.20
CA ALA A 144 -8.53 1.60 -9.27
C ALA A 144 -9.04 1.70 -10.72
N VAL A 145 -8.48 2.61 -11.53
CA VAL A 145 -8.80 2.71 -12.97
C VAL A 145 -8.52 1.40 -13.68
N ASN A 146 -7.37 0.77 -13.42
CA ASN A 146 -7.00 -0.51 -14.02
C ASN A 146 -7.99 -1.63 -13.61
N TYR A 147 -8.39 -1.65 -12.33
CA TYR A 147 -9.37 -2.62 -11.85
C TYR A 147 -10.74 -2.47 -12.52
N VAL A 148 -11.22 -1.22 -12.69
CA VAL A 148 -12.48 -0.92 -13.39
C VAL A 148 -12.40 -1.32 -14.85
N ALA A 149 -11.31 -0.98 -15.54
CA ALA A 149 -11.09 -1.37 -16.93
C ALA A 149 -11.09 -2.90 -17.10
N THR A 150 -10.45 -3.61 -16.17
CA THR A 150 -10.41 -5.08 -16.17
C THR A 150 -11.80 -5.66 -15.94
N ALA A 151 -12.56 -5.15 -14.97
CA ALA A 151 -13.93 -5.60 -14.72
C ALA A 151 -14.85 -5.36 -15.93
N PHE A 152 -14.71 -4.21 -16.58
CA PHE A 152 -15.47 -3.86 -17.78
C PHE A 152 -15.11 -4.77 -18.97
N LEU A 153 -13.82 -5.09 -19.14
CA LEU A 153 -13.37 -6.04 -20.16
C LEU A 153 -13.99 -7.43 -19.95
N PHE A 154 -13.95 -7.96 -18.73
CA PHE A 154 -14.57 -9.24 -18.41
C PHE A 154 -16.09 -9.21 -18.61
N PHE A 155 -16.74 -8.10 -18.32
CA PHE A 155 -18.17 -7.92 -18.56
C PHE A 155 -18.51 -8.00 -20.05
N ILE A 156 -17.76 -7.29 -20.92
CA ILE A 156 -17.94 -7.35 -22.37
C ILE A 156 -17.73 -8.77 -22.90
N ILE A 157 -16.66 -9.44 -22.48
CA ILE A 157 -16.37 -10.83 -22.89
C ILE A 157 -17.52 -11.76 -22.47
N THR A 158 -18.03 -11.60 -21.25
CA THR A 158 -19.15 -12.41 -20.75
C THR A 158 -20.42 -12.18 -21.56
N LEU A 159 -20.76 -10.93 -21.88
CA LEU A 159 -21.88 -10.61 -22.75
C LEU A 159 -21.70 -11.17 -24.17
N ALA A 160 -20.49 -11.10 -24.72
CA ALA A 160 -20.19 -11.66 -26.03
C ALA A 160 -20.38 -13.19 -26.03
N LEU A 161 -19.91 -13.90 -25.01
CA LEU A 161 -20.10 -15.35 -24.88
C LEU A 161 -21.57 -15.74 -24.69
N ILE A 162 -22.34 -14.99 -23.89
CA ILE A 162 -23.78 -15.20 -23.70
C ILE A 162 -24.54 -14.92 -25.00
N GLY A 163 -24.21 -13.83 -25.68
CA GLY A 163 -24.80 -13.45 -26.97
C GLY A 163 -24.50 -14.50 -28.03
N GLU A 164 -23.25 -14.96 -28.13
CA GLU A 164 -22.85 -16.03 -29.03
C GLU A 164 -23.61 -17.32 -28.73
N TRP A 165 -23.72 -17.72 -27.45
CA TRP A 165 -24.52 -18.87 -27.04
C TRP A 165 -26.00 -18.72 -27.41
N GLY A 166 -26.59 -17.53 -27.20
CA GLY A 166 -27.95 -17.20 -27.60
C GLY A 166 -28.17 -17.29 -29.10
N VAL A 167 -27.25 -16.76 -29.91
CA VAL A 167 -27.27 -16.87 -31.38
C VAL A 167 -27.13 -18.31 -31.81
N ARG A 168 -26.21 -19.09 -31.24
CA ARG A 168 -26.08 -20.53 -31.52
C ARG A 168 -27.35 -21.29 -31.13
N LYS A 169 -28.06 -20.89 -30.07
CA LYS A 169 -29.32 -21.54 -29.65
C LYS A 169 -30.51 -21.20 -30.55
N LEU A 170 -30.57 -19.98 -31.09
CA LEU A 170 -31.68 -19.49 -31.92
C LEU A 170 -31.47 -19.76 -33.42
N PHE A 171 -30.24 -19.68 -33.91
CA PHE A 171 -29.87 -19.77 -35.32
C PHE A 171 -28.84 -20.87 -35.62
N GLY A 172 -28.34 -21.57 -34.60
CA GLY A 172 -27.52 -22.76 -34.81
C GLY A 172 -28.38 -23.82 -35.49
N LYS A 173 -28.07 -24.10 -36.75
CA LYS A 173 -28.65 -25.22 -37.50
C LYS A 173 -28.60 -26.45 -36.60
N LYS A 174 -29.77 -27.05 -36.30
CA LYS A 174 -29.80 -28.48 -35.99
C LYS A 174 -29.07 -29.17 -37.15
N PRO A 175 -28.15 -30.12 -36.91
CA PRO A 175 -27.69 -30.96 -38.00
C PRO A 175 -28.96 -31.58 -38.58
N SER A 176 -29.32 -31.12 -39.77
CA SER A 176 -30.42 -31.69 -40.53
C SER A 176 -30.05 -33.14 -40.74
N SER A 177 -30.81 -34.01 -40.07
CA SER A 177 -30.98 -35.42 -40.38
C SER A 177 -31.51 -35.53 -41.80
N LEU A 178 -30.64 -35.29 -42.79
CA LEU A 178 -30.87 -35.44 -44.23
C LEU A 178 -29.48 -35.59 -44.89
N ALA A 179 -28.70 -36.55 -44.39
CA ALA A 179 -27.76 -37.30 -45.22
C ALA A 179 -28.33 -38.72 -45.36
N ASP A 180 -29.61 -38.78 -45.74
CA ASP A 180 -30.22 -39.98 -46.28
C ASP A 180 -30.36 -39.73 -47.79
N LYS A 181 -29.82 -40.64 -48.60
CA LYS A 181 -29.62 -40.58 -50.06
C LYS A 181 -28.45 -39.74 -50.57
N SER A 182 -27.28 -40.38 -50.69
CA SER A 182 -26.63 -40.58 -52.00
C SER A 182 -25.20 -41.12 -51.87
N TYR A 183 -25.01 -42.30 -51.30
CA TYR A 183 -23.96 -43.20 -51.77
C TYR A 183 -24.52 -44.61 -51.78
N GLN A 184 -24.96 -45.03 -52.96
CA GLN A 184 -25.01 -46.45 -53.32
C GLN A 184 -23.60 -47.00 -53.12
N THR A 185 -23.35 -47.62 -51.97
CA THR A 185 -22.27 -48.59 -51.86
C THR A 185 -22.79 -49.87 -52.49
N SER A 186 -22.37 -50.08 -53.73
CA SER A 186 -22.38 -51.39 -54.39
C SER A 186 -21.94 -52.46 -53.41
N SER A 187 -22.79 -53.49 -53.30
CA SER A 187 -22.62 -54.70 -52.51
C SER A 187 -21.24 -55.35 -52.63
N PRO A 188 -20.83 -56.08 -51.58
CA PRO A 188 -20.50 -57.48 -51.84
C PRO A 188 -21.34 -58.41 -50.96
N SER A 189 -21.71 -59.53 -51.57
CA SER A 189 -22.40 -60.64 -50.94
C SER A 189 -21.55 -61.23 -49.81
N MET A 190 -22.17 -61.56 -48.68
CA MET A 190 -21.87 -62.82 -48.02
C MET A 190 -23.06 -63.29 -47.21
N ARG A 191 -23.62 -64.41 -47.66
CA ARG A 191 -24.59 -65.22 -46.93
C ARG A 191 -23.92 -65.71 -45.64
N GLU A 192 -24.54 -65.38 -44.53
CA GLU A 192 -24.42 -66.09 -43.28
C GLU A 192 -25.07 -67.48 -43.49
N GLN A 193 -24.25 -68.52 -43.53
CA GLN A 193 -24.68 -69.92 -43.40
C GLN A 193 -23.99 -70.50 -42.16
N ASP A 194 -24.54 -70.21 -40.99
CA ASP A 194 -24.40 -71.12 -39.85
C ASP A 194 -25.56 -72.11 -39.91
N LYS A 195 -25.24 -73.33 -40.36
CA LYS A 195 -26.07 -74.50 -40.09
C LYS A 195 -25.25 -75.47 -39.26
N ALA A 196 -25.64 -75.53 -38.00
CA ALA A 196 -25.22 -76.50 -37.01
C ALA A 196 -25.18 -77.91 -37.59
N ILE A 197 -24.01 -78.53 -37.49
CA ILE A 197 -23.78 -79.96 -37.69
C ILE A 197 -24.45 -80.68 -36.51
N THR A 198 -25.41 -81.55 -36.82
CA THR A 198 -26.04 -82.47 -35.86
C THR A 198 -25.59 -83.89 -36.19
N GLN A 199 -24.80 -84.46 -35.26
CA GLN A 199 -24.61 -85.89 -34.92
C GLN A 199 -23.91 -86.82 -35.95
N PRO A 200 -23.46 -88.00 -35.49
CA PRO A 200 -22.51 -88.31 -34.42
C PRO A 200 -21.19 -88.91 -34.94
#